data_AF-A0A258LW16-F1
#
_entry.id   AF-A0A258LW16-F1
#
_cell.length_a   1.000
_cell.length_b   1.000
_cell.length_c   1.000
_cell.angle_alpha   90.00
_cell.angle_beta   90.00
_cell.angle_gamma   90.00
#
_symmetry.space_group_name_H-M   'P 1'
#
loop_
_entity.id
_entity.type
_entity.pdbx_description
1 polymer ?
#
loop_
_entity_poly.entity_id
_entity_poly.type
_entity_poly.pdbx_seq_one_letter_code
_entity_poly.pdbx_strand_id
1 'polypeptide(L)'
;MKYLHLLLLATHLGLFPLPSQAQVMTLENSPYNMENSQFNMENSPHNMRNSPYNMDNSQYNVNSKNGVYDNTGNRIGYEVKAPSGVTNYFDNSGNRIGYTPSKR
;
A
#
# COMPACT_ATOMS: atom_id res chain seq x y z
N MET A 1 32.31 32.22 30.37
CA MET A 1 32.21 32.79 29.00
C MET A 1 32.97 32.00 27.93
N LYS A 2 34.26 31.64 28.11
CA LYS A 2 35.06 30.94 27.07
C LYS A 2 34.45 29.65 26.50
N TYR A 3 33.76 28.85 27.32
CA TYR A 3 33.14 27.59 26.86
C TYR A 3 31.73 27.76 26.28
N LEU A 4 31.08 28.91 26.51
CA LEU A 4 29.72 29.17 26.03
C LEU A 4 29.68 29.28 24.50
N HIS A 5 30.70 29.92 23.92
CA HIS A 5 30.84 30.04 22.47
C HIS A 5 31.18 28.69 21.82
N LEU A 6 31.91 27.83 22.52
CA LEU A 6 32.28 26.50 22.06
C LEU A 6 31.06 25.54 22.08
N LEU A 7 30.20 25.68 23.08
CA LEU A 7 28.90 24.98 23.14
C LEU A 7 27.94 25.45 22.03
N LEU A 8 27.89 26.77 21.78
CA LEU A 8 27.07 27.37 20.71
C LEU A 8 27.53 26.95 19.31
N LEU A 9 28.83 26.77 19.10
CA LEU A 9 29.37 26.24 17.84
C LEU A 9 29.03 24.75 17.65
N ALA A 10 29.14 23.96 18.72
CA ALA A 10 28.82 22.53 18.68
C ALA A 10 27.33 22.27 18.39
N THR A 11 26.41 23.13 18.89
CA THR A 11 24.98 23.01 18.59
C THR A 11 24.62 23.34 17.15
N HIS A 12 25.36 24.23 16.48
CA HIS A 12 25.12 24.55 15.06
C HIS A 12 25.62 23.45 14.11
N LEU A 13 26.65 22.71 14.50
CA LEU A 13 27.16 21.56 13.73
C LEU A 13 26.26 20.32 13.80
N GLY A 14 25.31 20.26 14.74
CA GLY A 14 24.39 19.13 14.93
C GLY A 14 23.08 19.21 14.15
N LEU A 15 22.74 20.36 13.54
CA LEU A 15 21.54 20.50 12.73
C LEU A 15 21.80 20.04 11.29
N PHE A 16 21.85 18.72 11.09
CA PHE A 16 21.65 18.14 9.78
C PHE A 16 20.15 17.97 9.53
N PRO A 17 19.57 18.59 8.49
CA PRO A 17 18.18 18.31 8.13
C PRO A 17 18.09 16.85 7.70
N LEU A 18 17.39 16.04 8.48
CA LEU A 18 17.03 14.69 8.08
C LEU A 18 16.12 14.78 6.85
N PRO A 19 16.34 13.99 5.79
CA PRO A 19 15.45 13.98 4.65
C PRO A 19 14.06 13.52 5.08
N SER A 20 13.11 14.47 5.13
CA SER A 20 11.70 14.18 5.26
C SER A 20 11.24 13.47 3.99
N GLN A 21 11.00 12.16 4.07
CA GLN A 21 10.36 11.40 3.00
C GLN A 21 8.87 11.74 2.99
N ALA A 22 8.51 12.84 2.33
CA ALA A 22 7.11 13.14 2.04
C ALA A 22 6.60 12.12 1.00
N GLN A 23 5.41 11.55 1.21
CA GLN A 23 4.75 10.76 0.17
C GLN A 23 4.36 11.71 -0.97
N VAL A 24 5.10 11.67 -2.08
CA VAL A 24 4.79 12.44 -3.28
C VAL A 24 3.79 11.64 -4.11
N MET A 25 2.60 12.20 -4.33
CA MET A 25 1.68 11.66 -5.34
C MET A 25 2.18 12.09 -6.72
N THR A 26 2.69 11.13 -7.49
CA THR A 26 3.08 11.29 -8.89
C THR A 26 1.99 10.71 -9.77
N LEU A 27 2.01 11.00 -11.08
CA LEU A 27 1.10 10.32 -12.00
C LEU A 27 1.29 8.80 -11.93
N GLU A 28 2.53 8.33 -11.82
CA GLU A 28 2.86 6.91 -11.79
C GLU A 28 2.20 6.15 -10.62
N ASN A 29 2.14 6.75 -9.43
CA ASN A 29 1.52 6.14 -8.25
C ASN A 29 0.06 6.57 -8.02
N SER A 30 -0.48 7.43 -8.89
CA SER A 30 -1.83 7.96 -8.79
C SER A 30 -2.88 6.92 -9.15
N PRO A 31 -4.08 6.96 -8.52
CA PRO A 31 -5.19 6.08 -8.89
C PRO A 31 -5.75 6.39 -10.29
N TYR A 32 -5.43 7.58 -10.82
CA TYR A 32 -5.82 8.00 -12.16
C TYR A 32 -4.88 7.48 -13.25
N ASN A 33 -3.75 6.88 -12.89
CA ASN A 33 -2.96 6.09 -13.82
C ASN A 33 -3.78 4.89 -14.29
N MET A 34 -3.84 4.65 -15.59
CA MET A 34 -4.53 3.50 -16.16
C MET A 34 -4.01 2.17 -15.58
N GLU A 35 -2.71 2.07 -15.29
CA GLU A 35 -2.13 0.87 -14.68
C GLU A 35 -2.66 0.60 -13.26
N ASN A 36 -2.90 1.65 -12.47
CA ASN A 36 -3.36 1.55 -11.07
C ASN A 36 -4.88 1.59 -10.93
N SER A 37 -5.58 2.09 -11.94
CA SER A 37 -7.01 2.39 -11.88
C SER A 37 -7.82 1.11 -11.67
N GLN A 38 -8.88 1.20 -10.86
CA GLN A 38 -9.85 0.12 -10.68
C GLN A 38 -10.66 -0.18 -11.96
N PHE A 39 -10.67 0.75 -12.92
CA PHE A 39 -11.34 0.57 -14.21
C PHE A 39 -10.47 -0.23 -15.20
N ASN A 40 -9.20 -0.45 -14.89
CA ASN A 40 -8.39 -1.43 -15.59
C ASN A 40 -8.94 -2.83 -15.29
N MET A 41 -9.14 -3.63 -16.34
CA MET A 41 -9.66 -5.00 -16.23
C MET A 41 -8.83 -5.87 -15.28
N GLU A 42 -7.51 -5.67 -15.18
CA GLU A 42 -6.67 -6.43 -14.24
C GLU A 42 -6.92 -6.09 -12.78
N ASN A 43 -7.32 -4.85 -12.48
CA ASN A 43 -7.55 -4.35 -11.13
C ASN A 43 -9.03 -4.34 -10.71
N SER A 44 -9.92 -4.52 -11.68
CA SER A 44 -11.36 -4.42 -11.46
C SER A 44 -11.88 -5.52 -10.54
N PRO A 45 -12.78 -5.19 -9.59
CA PRO A 45 -13.59 -6.17 -8.85
C PRO A 45 -14.29 -7.20 -9.73
N HIS A 46 -14.62 -6.83 -10.97
CA HIS A 46 -15.33 -7.71 -11.91
C HIS A 46 -14.42 -8.73 -12.61
N ASN A 47 -13.11 -8.67 -12.38
CA ASN A 47 -12.20 -9.71 -12.83
C ASN A 47 -12.36 -10.97 -11.98
N MET A 48 -12.50 -12.13 -12.62
CA MET A 48 -12.63 -13.42 -11.91
C MET A 48 -11.46 -13.71 -10.95
N ARG A 49 -10.24 -13.25 -11.26
CA ARG A 49 -9.08 -13.37 -10.35
C ARG A 49 -9.22 -12.52 -9.10
N ASN A 50 -9.94 -11.41 -9.19
CA ASN A 50 -10.19 -10.47 -8.10
C ASN A 50 -11.47 -10.80 -7.32
N SER A 51 -12.31 -11.69 -7.84
CA SER A 51 -13.60 -12.04 -7.26
C SER A 51 -13.45 -12.69 -5.87
N PRO A 52 -14.32 -12.36 -4.89
CA PRO A 52 -14.32 -13.01 -3.59
C PRO A 52 -14.77 -14.48 -3.67
N TYR A 53 -15.40 -14.87 -4.79
CA TYR A 53 -15.81 -16.25 -5.06
C TYR A 53 -14.69 -17.10 -5.65
N ASN A 54 -13.54 -16.51 -5.98
CA ASN A 54 -12.35 -17.28 -6.30
C ASN A 54 -11.89 -18.04 -5.04
N MET A 55 -11.55 -19.32 -5.19
CA MET A 55 -11.15 -20.17 -4.08
C MET A 55 -9.96 -19.59 -3.30
N ASP A 56 -9.01 -18.96 -3.98
CA ASP A 56 -7.84 -18.35 -3.34
C ASP A 56 -8.24 -17.14 -2.47
N ASN A 57 -9.26 -16.39 -2.89
CA ASN A 57 -9.71 -15.14 -2.26
C ASN A 57 -10.82 -15.33 -1.22
N SER A 58 -11.47 -16.48 -1.22
CA SER A 58 -12.66 -16.72 -0.42
C SER A 58 -12.34 -16.75 1.07
N GLN A 59 -13.12 -16.01 1.86
CA GLN A 59 -13.06 -16.05 3.33
C GLN A 59 -13.39 -17.43 3.92
N TYR A 60 -14.07 -18.27 3.15
CA TYR A 60 -14.44 -19.63 3.57
C TYR A 60 -13.36 -20.66 3.24
N ASN A 61 -12.32 -20.28 2.51
CA ASN A 61 -11.16 -21.13 2.29
C ASN A 61 -10.14 -20.95 3.43
N VAL A 62 -10.11 -21.93 4.35
CA VAL A 62 -9.16 -21.95 5.47
C VAL A 62 -7.69 -22.01 5.04
N ASN A 63 -7.42 -22.38 3.78
CA ASN A 63 -6.08 -22.41 3.19
C ASN A 63 -5.77 -21.18 2.33
N SER A 64 -6.66 -20.17 2.30
CA SER A 64 -6.42 -18.90 1.60
C SER A 64 -5.15 -18.24 2.16
N LYS A 65 -4.25 -17.84 1.25
CA LYS A 65 -2.94 -17.27 1.60
C LYS A 65 -2.87 -15.75 1.46
N ASN A 66 -3.93 -15.12 0.96
CA ASN A 66 -3.96 -13.71 0.63
C ASN A 66 -4.98 -12.91 1.47
N GLY A 67 -5.46 -13.47 2.58
CA GLY A 67 -6.32 -12.75 3.51
C GLY A 67 -5.59 -11.56 4.15
N VAL A 68 -6.31 -10.46 4.28
CA VAL A 68 -5.89 -9.28 5.05
C VAL A 68 -6.64 -9.28 6.37
N TYR A 69 -5.92 -9.09 7.48
CA TYR A 69 -6.45 -9.19 8.84
C TYR A 69 -6.22 -7.90 9.61
N ASP A 70 -7.14 -7.58 10.52
CA ASP A 70 -6.95 -6.51 11.49
C ASP A 70 -5.98 -6.93 12.62
N ASN A 71 -5.72 -6.00 13.55
CA ASN A 71 -4.83 -6.24 14.69
C ASN A 71 -5.39 -7.21 15.74
N THR A 72 -6.65 -7.60 15.63
CA THR A 72 -7.30 -8.60 16.48
C THR A 72 -7.35 -9.99 15.85
N GLY A 73 -6.91 -10.11 14.58
CA GLY A 73 -6.90 -11.34 13.82
C GLY A 73 -8.19 -11.62 13.03
N ASN A 74 -9.13 -10.67 12.96
CA ASN A 74 -10.32 -10.83 12.10
C ASN A 74 -9.95 -10.53 10.65
N ARG A 75 -10.45 -11.35 9.72
CA ARG A 75 -10.27 -11.11 8.30
C ARG A 75 -11.11 -9.93 7.84
N ILE A 76 -10.47 -8.90 7.31
CA ILE A 76 -11.13 -7.70 6.77
C ILE A 76 -11.19 -7.68 5.24
N GLY A 77 -10.44 -8.55 4.58
CA GLY A 77 -10.38 -8.57 3.13
C GLY A 77 -9.36 -9.54 2.58
N TYR A 78 -8.92 -9.28 1.36
CA TYR A 78 -7.86 -10.01 0.68
C TYR A 78 -7.11 -9.15 -0.33
N GLU A 79 -5.90 -9.55 -0.65
CA GLU A 79 -5.08 -8.91 -1.68
C GLU A 79 -4.95 -9.76 -2.94
N VAL A 80 -4.91 -9.12 -4.10
CA VAL A 80 -4.64 -9.79 -5.38
C VAL A 80 -3.64 -8.98 -6.19
N LYS A 81 -2.54 -9.61 -6.57
CA LYS A 81 -1.51 -8.98 -7.40
C LYS A 81 -1.85 -9.15 -8.88
N ALA A 82 -2.03 -8.03 -9.57
CA ALA A 82 -2.24 -7.99 -11.01
C ALA A 82 -0.94 -8.35 -11.76
N PRO A 83 -1.04 -8.85 -13.02
CA PRO A 83 0.13 -9.07 -13.89
C PRO A 83 1.01 -7.84 -14.07
N SER A 84 0.40 -6.64 -14.13
CA SER A 84 1.09 -5.34 -14.12
C SER A 84 1.91 -5.05 -12.85
N GLY A 85 1.76 -5.85 -11.79
CA GLY A 85 2.49 -5.72 -10.53
C GLY A 85 1.76 -4.89 -9.47
N VAL A 86 0.65 -4.25 -9.82
CA VAL A 86 -0.24 -3.56 -8.88
C VAL A 86 -0.86 -4.57 -7.93
N THR A 87 -0.80 -4.30 -6.62
CA THR A 87 -1.48 -5.11 -5.61
C THR A 87 -2.80 -4.45 -5.28
N ASN A 88 -3.91 -5.14 -5.52
CA ASN A 88 -5.25 -4.67 -5.22
C ASN A 88 -5.69 -5.21 -3.86
N TYR A 89 -6.34 -4.39 -3.04
CA TYR A 89 -6.95 -4.80 -1.78
C TYR A 89 -8.46 -4.75 -1.92
N PHE A 90 -9.12 -5.85 -1.60
CA PHE A 90 -10.57 -5.99 -1.64
C PHE A 90 -11.10 -6.28 -0.22
N ASP A 91 -12.30 -5.79 0.09
CA ASP A 91 -13.03 -6.27 1.25
C ASP A 91 -13.55 -7.71 1.03
N ASN A 92 -14.11 -8.33 2.06
CA ASN A 92 -14.67 -9.69 1.96
C ASN A 92 -15.87 -9.80 0.99
N SER A 93 -16.45 -8.68 0.57
CA SER A 93 -17.55 -8.60 -0.41
C SER A 93 -17.06 -8.41 -1.85
N GLY A 94 -15.75 -8.24 -2.04
CA GLY A 94 -15.13 -8.06 -3.36
C GLY A 94 -15.05 -6.62 -3.83
N ASN A 95 -15.38 -5.63 -3.01
CA ASN A 95 -15.20 -4.22 -3.38
C ASN A 95 -13.73 -3.85 -3.20
N ARG A 96 -13.15 -3.15 -4.18
CA ARG A 96 -11.78 -2.68 -4.07
C ARG A 96 -11.70 -1.51 -3.09
N ILE A 97 -10.95 -1.68 -2.02
CA ILE A 97 -10.79 -0.70 -0.94
C ILE A 97 -9.41 -0.01 -0.94
N GLY A 98 -8.47 -0.51 -1.73
CA GLY A 98 -7.15 0.10 -1.85
C GLY A 98 -6.29 -0.57 -2.90
N TYR A 99 -5.10 -0.03 -3.09
CA TYR A 99 -4.07 -0.65 -3.91
C TYR A 99 -2.68 -0.13 -3.56
N THR A 100 -1.67 -0.91 -3.94
CA THR A 100 -0.27 -0.52 -3.98
C THR A 100 0.17 -0.54 -5.45
N PRO A 101 0.66 0.59 -6.01
CA PRO A 101 1.23 0.63 -7.36
C PRO A 101 2.34 -0.41 -7.56
N SER A 102 2.62 -0.78 -8.81
CA SER A 102 3.79 -1.60 -9.10
C SER A 102 5.05 -0.83 -8.65
N LYS A 103 5.89 -1.47 -7.82
CA LYS A 103 7.19 -0.91 -7.46
C LYS A 103 8.05 -0.90 -8.73
N ARG A 104 8.60 0.25 -9.09
CA ARG A 104 9.74 0.33 -10.02
C ARG A 104 11.04 0.27 -9.24
#